data_AF-A0A2N6DHJ8-F1
#
_entry.id   AF-A0A2N6DHJ8-F1
#
_cell.length_a   1.000
_cell.length_b   1.000
_cell.length_c   1.000
_cell.angle_alpha   90.00
_cell.angle_beta   90.00
_cell.angle_gamma   90.00
#
_symmetry.space_group_name_H-M   'P 1'
#
loop_
_entity.id
_entity.type
_entity.pdbx_description
1 polymer ?
#
loop_
_entity_poly.entity_id
_entity_poly.type
_entity_poly.pdbx_seq_one_letter_code
_entity_poly.pdbx_strand_id
1 'polypeptide(L)'
;MTTESLSINAEICRLFSIMFYNPEETFLSEPETVKALSGLLKEADASLKEDAETLVNSLEGVDRQELMLDYAALFVGPFQLQAPPYGSVYLDLSKTVNSESTAKVVDVYKKFGLNVDAEMREPADHIAIELEFIHTALITIGNMKNQNRDASEPEQALRDFVNKLFMPLVSQMCELMQKNASTDFYRTLGRILLKYSDNI
;
A
#
# COMPACT_ATOMS: atom_id res chain seq x y z
N MET A 1 4.88 17.36 -8.40
CA MET A 1 3.42 17.23 -8.24
C MET A 1 2.81 18.56 -7.81
N THR A 2 1.63 18.89 -8.34
CA THR A 2 0.78 19.98 -7.83
C THR A 2 0.18 19.58 -6.47
N THR A 3 -0.31 20.54 -5.68
CA THR A 3 -0.97 20.23 -4.41
C THR A 3 -2.19 19.32 -4.59
N GLU A 4 -2.98 19.55 -5.64
CA GLU A 4 -4.13 18.72 -5.97
C GLU A 4 -3.74 17.26 -6.26
N SER A 5 -2.71 17.07 -7.09
CA SER A 5 -2.15 15.73 -7.36
C SER A 5 -1.60 15.05 -6.10
N LEU A 6 -0.95 15.80 -5.21
CA LEU A 6 -0.49 15.27 -3.91
C LEU A 6 -1.66 14.78 -3.05
N SER A 7 -2.77 15.53 -3.01
CA SER A 7 -3.95 15.16 -2.22
C SER A 7 -4.64 13.91 -2.77
N ILE A 8 -4.77 13.80 -4.10
CA ILE A 8 -5.35 12.61 -4.75
C ILE A 8 -4.48 11.38 -4.49
N ASN A 9 -3.16 11.50 -4.69
CA ASN A 9 -2.24 10.39 -4.46
C ASN A 9 -2.19 9.97 -2.98
N ALA A 10 -2.27 10.93 -2.06
CA ALA A 10 -2.36 10.63 -0.63
C ALA A 10 -3.60 9.79 -0.32
N GLU A 11 -4.76 10.16 -0.87
CA GLU A 11 -6.01 9.44 -0.62
C GLU A 11 -6.01 8.05 -1.25
N ILE A 12 -5.44 7.90 -2.45
CA ILE A 12 -5.24 6.59 -3.08
C ILE A 12 -4.37 5.68 -2.19
N CYS A 13 -3.26 6.20 -1.65
CA CYS A 13 -2.40 5.42 -0.75
C CYS A 13 -3.13 4.99 0.53
N ARG A 14 -3.94 5.88 1.12
CA ARG A 14 -4.78 5.55 2.28
C ARG A 14 -5.76 4.43 1.98
N LEU A 15 -6.42 4.48 0.83
CA LEU A 15 -7.39 3.47 0.42
C LEU A 15 -6.70 2.14 0.09
N PHE A 16 -5.53 2.15 -0.55
CA PHE A 16 -4.74 0.93 -0.72
C PHE A 16 -4.36 0.31 0.63
N SER A 17 -3.94 1.11 1.63
CA SER A 17 -3.61 0.58 2.96
C SER A 17 -4.76 -0.25 3.53
N ILE A 18 -5.99 0.27 3.42
CA ILE A 18 -7.20 -0.41 3.90
C ILE A 18 -7.38 -1.79 3.23
N MET A 19 -6.97 -1.95 1.97
CA MET A 19 -7.10 -3.22 1.25
C MET A 19 -6.18 -4.34 1.79
N PHE A 20 -5.18 -4.01 2.62
CA PHE A 20 -4.23 -4.97 3.20
C PHE A 20 -4.50 -5.30 4.67
N TYR A 21 -5.52 -4.70 5.29
CA TYR A 21 -6.03 -5.12 6.60
C TYR A 21 -7.10 -6.20 6.46
N ASN A 22 -7.54 -6.76 7.60
CA ASN A 22 -8.59 -7.77 7.66
C ASN A 22 -9.83 -7.29 6.87
N PRO A 23 -10.23 -7.99 5.79
CA PRO A 23 -11.34 -7.57 4.94
C PRO A 23 -12.66 -7.43 5.68
N GLU A 24 -12.93 -8.29 6.67
CA GLU A 24 -14.16 -8.25 7.48
C GLU A 24 -14.30 -6.99 8.33
N GLU A 25 -13.18 -6.39 8.72
CA GLU A 25 -13.12 -5.16 9.52
C GLU A 25 -13.00 -3.91 8.64
N THR A 26 -12.93 -4.06 7.32
CA THR A 26 -12.63 -2.98 6.39
C THR A 26 -13.59 -2.95 5.21
N PHE A 27 -13.15 -3.37 4.02
CA PHE A 27 -13.87 -3.13 2.78
C PHE A 27 -14.99 -4.16 2.53
N LEU A 28 -15.09 -5.25 3.29
CA LEU A 28 -16.30 -6.10 3.30
C LEU A 28 -17.42 -5.54 4.19
N SER A 29 -17.07 -4.78 5.23
CA SER A 29 -18.04 -4.01 6.03
C SER A 29 -18.38 -2.67 5.38
N GLU A 30 -17.44 -2.08 4.62
CA GLU A 30 -17.60 -0.80 3.94
C GLU A 30 -17.22 -0.90 2.43
N PRO A 31 -18.05 -1.57 1.59
CA PRO A 31 -17.73 -1.80 0.17
C PRO A 31 -17.54 -0.53 -0.67
N GLU A 32 -18.10 0.60 -0.21
CA GLU A 32 -17.89 1.90 -0.85
C GLU A 32 -16.41 2.32 -0.86
N THR A 33 -15.58 1.77 0.03
CA THR A 33 -14.12 1.98 0.02
C THR A 33 -13.48 1.55 -1.29
N VAL A 34 -13.89 0.40 -1.85
CA VAL A 34 -13.35 -0.11 -3.12
C VAL A 34 -13.83 0.73 -4.30
N LYS A 35 -15.08 1.21 -4.25
CA LYS A 35 -15.61 2.14 -5.27
C LYS A 35 -14.91 3.49 -5.23
N ALA A 36 -14.61 4.02 -4.03
CA ALA A 36 -13.85 5.24 -3.86
C ALA A 36 -12.43 5.11 -4.45
N LEU A 37 -11.75 3.99 -4.15
CA LEU A 37 -10.43 3.69 -4.71
C LEU A 37 -10.50 3.62 -6.24
N SER A 38 -11.47 2.88 -6.78
CA SER A 38 -11.70 2.78 -8.22
C SER A 38 -11.92 4.14 -8.88
N GLY A 39 -12.72 5.01 -8.27
CA GLY A 39 -12.98 6.36 -8.76
C GLY A 39 -11.71 7.21 -8.85
N LEU A 40 -10.92 7.23 -7.77
CA LEU A 40 -9.68 8.02 -7.73
C LEU A 40 -8.61 7.48 -8.67
N LEU A 41 -8.49 6.15 -8.81
CA LEU A 41 -7.53 5.54 -9.75
C LEU A 41 -7.84 5.94 -11.20
N LYS A 42 -9.13 5.99 -11.59
CA LYS A 42 -9.57 6.42 -12.93
C LYS A 42 -9.26 7.88 -13.19
N GLU A 43 -9.34 8.72 -12.17
CA GLU A 43 -9.03 10.15 -12.25
C GLU A 43 -7.51 10.38 -12.34
N ALA A 44 -6.74 9.67 -11.53
CA ALA A 44 -5.29 9.81 -11.46
C ALA A 44 -4.58 9.26 -12.70
N ASP A 45 -5.04 8.12 -13.23
CA ASP A 45 -4.41 7.47 -14.38
C ASP A 45 -5.44 6.75 -15.27
N ALA A 46 -5.65 7.28 -16.47
CA ALA A 46 -6.59 6.71 -17.44
C ALA A 46 -6.25 5.27 -17.85
N SER A 47 -4.98 4.85 -17.75
CA SER A 47 -4.54 3.49 -18.05
C SER A 47 -5.02 2.46 -17.03
N LEU A 48 -5.41 2.91 -15.82
CA LEU A 48 -5.92 2.04 -14.75
C LEU A 48 -7.43 1.83 -14.82
N LYS A 49 -8.14 2.46 -15.76
CA LYS A 49 -9.61 2.46 -15.77
C LYS A 49 -10.23 1.07 -15.82
N GLU A 50 -9.75 0.21 -16.72
CA GLU A 50 -10.26 -1.15 -16.90
C GLU A 50 -9.98 -2.01 -15.66
N ASP A 51 -8.78 -1.91 -15.10
CA ASP A 51 -8.39 -2.65 -13.90
C ASP A 51 -9.21 -2.18 -12.68
N ALA A 52 -9.42 -0.87 -12.54
CA ALA A 52 -10.24 -0.29 -11.49
C ALA A 52 -11.71 -0.72 -11.57
N GLU A 53 -12.27 -0.92 -12.77
CA GLU A 53 -13.61 -1.49 -12.97
C GLU A 53 -13.65 -2.98 -12.62
N THR A 54 -12.61 -3.71 -13.03
CA THR A 54 -12.45 -5.12 -12.71
C THR A 54 -12.38 -5.35 -11.20
N LEU A 55 -11.68 -4.48 -10.45
CA LEU A 55 -11.56 -4.57 -8.99
C LEU A 55 -12.93 -4.52 -8.32
N VAL A 56 -13.78 -3.56 -8.69
CA VAL A 56 -15.13 -3.42 -8.13
C VAL A 56 -15.99 -4.64 -8.46
N ASN A 57 -16.01 -5.03 -9.74
CA ASN A 57 -16.82 -6.18 -10.19
C ASN A 57 -16.37 -7.50 -9.53
N SER A 58 -15.07 -7.67 -9.31
CA SER A 58 -14.52 -8.86 -8.66
C SER A 58 -14.92 -8.96 -7.19
N LEU A 59 -15.11 -7.83 -6.49
CA LEU A 59 -15.62 -7.84 -5.12
C LEU A 59 -17.10 -8.18 -5.06
N GLU A 60 -17.90 -7.68 -6.00
CA GLU A 60 -19.35 -7.94 -6.04
C GLU A 60 -19.67 -9.40 -6.39
N GLY A 61 -18.79 -10.05 -7.19
CA GLY A 61 -18.97 -11.42 -7.66
C GLY A 61 -18.32 -12.51 -6.80
N VAL A 62 -17.44 -12.16 -5.86
CA VAL A 62 -16.70 -13.15 -5.05
C VAL A 62 -17.45 -13.56 -3.80
N ASP A 63 -17.35 -14.84 -3.44
CA ASP A 63 -17.83 -15.32 -2.15
C ASP A 63 -16.96 -14.75 -1.00
N ARG A 64 -17.59 -14.31 0.08
CA ARG A 64 -16.89 -13.69 1.22
C ARG A 64 -15.90 -14.65 1.88
N GLN A 65 -16.26 -15.93 1.99
CA GLN A 65 -15.41 -16.93 2.59
C GLN A 65 -14.21 -17.24 1.69
N GLU A 66 -14.41 -17.31 0.37
CA GLU A 66 -13.30 -17.46 -0.60
C GLU A 66 -12.31 -16.29 -0.51
N LEU A 67 -12.80 -15.06 -0.42
CA LEU A 67 -11.95 -13.87 -0.27
C LEU A 67 -11.15 -13.88 1.04
N MET A 68 -11.78 -14.29 2.15
CA MET A 68 -11.11 -14.40 3.44
C MET A 68 -10.05 -15.49 3.46
N LEU A 69 -10.29 -16.63 2.80
CA LEU A 69 -9.30 -17.69 2.65
C LEU A 69 -8.12 -17.23 1.81
N ASP A 70 -8.36 -16.47 0.74
CA ASP A 70 -7.30 -15.90 -0.11
C ASP A 70 -6.46 -14.89 0.66
N TYR A 71 -7.10 -13.98 1.42
CA TYR A 71 -6.41 -13.05 2.31
C TYR A 71 -5.49 -13.78 3.30
N ALA A 72 -6.02 -14.82 3.98
CA ALA A 72 -5.26 -15.59 4.94
C ALA A 72 -4.06 -16.31 4.29
N ALA A 73 -4.24 -16.91 3.12
CA ALA A 73 -3.19 -17.60 2.39
C ALA A 73 -2.08 -16.66 1.88
N LEU A 74 -2.46 -15.47 1.42
CA LEU A 74 -1.53 -14.48 0.91
C LEU A 74 -0.72 -13.82 2.03
N PHE A 75 -1.38 -13.38 3.10
CA PHE A 75 -0.81 -12.38 4.03
C PHE A 75 -0.68 -12.83 5.50
N VAL A 76 -1.42 -13.84 5.96
CA VAL A 76 -1.53 -14.14 7.42
C VAL A 76 -0.97 -15.51 7.82
N GLY A 77 -1.24 -16.57 7.08
CA GLY A 77 -0.89 -17.95 7.44
C GLY A 77 -2.11 -18.78 7.86
N PRO A 78 -1.94 -19.97 8.46
CA PRO A 78 -0.81 -20.41 9.31
C PRO A 78 0.36 -21.09 8.57
N PHE A 79 0.24 -21.28 7.25
CA PHE A 79 1.33 -21.82 6.43
C PHE A 79 2.22 -20.69 5.92
N GLN A 80 3.24 -21.04 5.13
CA GLN A 80 4.08 -20.04 4.48
C GLN A 80 3.23 -19.08 3.65
N LEU A 81 3.39 -17.78 3.91
CA LEU A 81 2.68 -16.72 3.21
C LEU A 81 2.99 -16.77 1.71
N GLN A 82 1.95 -16.66 0.89
CA GLN A 82 2.10 -16.69 -0.56
C GLN A 82 2.49 -15.34 -1.16
N ALA A 83 2.23 -14.24 -0.45
CA ALA A 83 2.69 -12.90 -0.78
C ALA A 83 2.95 -12.11 0.54
N PRO A 84 4.03 -12.45 1.28
CA PRO A 84 4.35 -11.81 2.56
C PRO A 84 4.24 -10.27 2.49
N PRO A 85 3.52 -9.59 3.39
CA PRO A 85 3.29 -8.15 3.29
C PRO A 85 4.39 -7.29 3.94
N TYR A 86 5.60 -7.84 4.14
CA TYR A 86 6.67 -7.19 4.92
C TYR A 86 7.89 -6.90 4.06
N GLY A 87 8.36 -5.65 4.03
CA GLY A 87 9.50 -5.23 3.22
C GLY A 87 10.77 -6.02 3.50
N SER A 88 11.04 -6.32 4.76
CA SER A 88 12.15 -7.15 5.24
C SER A 88 12.24 -8.55 4.63
N VAL A 89 11.12 -9.16 4.24
CA VAL A 89 11.12 -10.47 3.57
C VAL A 89 11.76 -10.41 2.18
N TYR A 90 11.72 -9.23 1.54
CA TYR A 90 12.18 -9.02 0.17
C TYR A 90 13.52 -8.26 0.10
N LEU A 91 13.77 -7.38 1.06
CA LEU A 91 14.96 -6.51 1.09
C LEU A 91 16.16 -7.17 1.76
N ASP A 92 15.93 -7.97 2.79
CA ASP A 92 17.01 -8.48 3.62
C ASP A 92 17.40 -9.91 3.22
N LEU A 93 18.71 -10.17 3.21
CA LEU A 93 19.27 -11.49 2.87
C LEU A 93 18.78 -12.60 3.78
N SER A 94 18.45 -12.28 5.03
CA SER A 94 17.90 -13.22 6.00
C SER A 94 16.41 -13.51 5.78
N LYS A 95 15.70 -12.69 5.00
CA LYS A 95 14.25 -12.78 4.75
C LYS A 95 13.41 -12.90 6.02
N THR A 96 13.83 -12.22 7.08
CA THR A 96 13.21 -12.26 8.41
C THR A 96 12.59 -10.93 8.76
N VAL A 97 11.40 -10.92 9.33
CA VAL A 97 10.69 -9.72 9.79
C VAL A 97 11.46 -8.98 10.91
N ASN A 98 11.31 -7.64 10.99
CA ASN A 98 11.96 -6.76 11.98
C ASN A 98 13.49 -6.72 11.88
N SER A 99 13.99 -6.54 10.67
CA SER A 99 15.42 -6.60 10.35
C SER A 99 16.00 -5.22 10.00
N GLU A 100 17.12 -5.18 9.27
CA GLU A 100 17.83 -3.93 8.98
C GLU A 100 16.98 -2.97 8.12
N SER A 101 16.22 -3.51 7.17
CA SER A 101 15.27 -2.72 6.37
C SER A 101 14.17 -2.11 7.23
N THR A 102 13.61 -2.84 8.20
CA THR A 102 12.57 -2.33 9.11
C THR A 102 13.10 -1.15 9.94
N ALA A 103 14.36 -1.22 10.41
CA ALA A 103 14.98 -0.09 11.10
C ALA A 103 15.15 1.15 10.19
N LYS A 104 15.52 0.95 8.92
CA LYS A 104 15.60 2.04 7.92
C LYS A 104 14.24 2.67 7.66
N VAL A 105 13.17 1.88 7.59
CA VAL A 105 11.78 2.37 7.48
C VAL A 105 11.44 3.29 8.67
N VAL A 106 11.69 2.81 9.89
CA VAL A 106 11.45 3.59 11.12
C VAL A 106 12.23 4.91 11.13
N ASP A 107 13.49 4.91 10.67
CA ASP A 107 14.30 6.12 10.61
C ASP A 107 13.78 7.14 9.59
N VAL A 108 13.15 6.69 8.50
CA VAL A 108 12.44 7.58 7.58
C VAL A 108 11.19 8.16 8.25
N TYR A 109 10.39 7.35 8.94
CA TYR A 109 9.18 7.82 9.62
C TYR A 109 9.48 8.97 10.59
N LYS A 110 10.59 8.86 11.34
CA LYS A 110 11.05 9.92 12.26
C LYS A 110 11.35 11.24 11.56
N LYS A 111 11.82 11.23 10.30
CA LYS A 111 12.06 12.47 9.51
C LYS A 111 10.78 13.24 9.23
N PHE A 112 9.63 12.56 9.24
CA PHE A 112 8.31 13.14 9.11
C PHE A 112 7.65 13.40 10.48
N GLY A 113 8.39 13.25 11.59
CA GLY A 113 7.88 13.45 12.94
C GLY A 113 6.98 12.31 13.44
N LEU A 114 7.01 11.16 12.79
CA LEU A 114 6.21 9.99 13.16
C LEU A 114 7.03 9.05 14.05
N ASN A 115 6.35 8.46 15.02
CA ASN A 115 6.91 7.42 15.89
C ASN A 115 6.11 6.14 15.68
N VAL A 116 6.83 5.01 15.63
CA VAL A 116 6.22 3.68 15.63
C VAL A 116 5.92 3.32 17.08
N ASP A 117 4.66 3.02 17.36
CA ASP A 117 4.24 2.58 18.69
C ASP A 117 4.74 1.15 18.94
N ALA A 118 5.26 0.90 20.14
CA ALA A 118 5.68 -0.43 20.56
C ALA A 118 4.50 -1.41 20.66
N GLU A 119 3.27 -0.91 20.77
CA GLU A 119 2.04 -1.70 20.79
C GLU A 119 1.45 -1.98 19.40
N MET A 120 2.10 -1.52 18.31
CA MET A 120 1.67 -1.86 16.96
C MET A 120 1.68 -3.38 16.76
N ARG A 121 0.56 -3.91 16.25
CA ARG A 121 0.42 -5.35 15.98
C ARG A 121 1.32 -5.80 14.84
N GLU A 122 1.47 -4.95 13.83
CA GLU A 122 2.29 -5.22 12.66
C GLU A 122 3.63 -4.45 12.73
N PRO A 123 4.71 -5.05 12.22
CA PRO A 123 5.98 -4.38 11.92
C PRO A 123 5.82 -3.09 11.10
N ALA A 124 6.71 -2.13 11.32
CA ALA A 124 6.69 -0.83 10.63
C ALA A 124 6.82 -0.94 9.10
N ASP A 125 7.41 -2.04 8.60
CA ASP A 125 7.58 -2.35 7.18
C ASP A 125 6.46 -3.22 6.59
N HIS A 126 5.32 -3.33 7.28
CA HIS A 126 4.10 -3.89 6.69
C HIS A 126 3.56 -2.96 5.61
N ILE A 127 3.14 -3.50 4.46
CA ILE A 127 2.69 -2.72 3.29
C ILE A 127 1.60 -1.69 3.62
N ALA A 128 0.61 -2.05 4.46
CA ALA A 128 -0.43 -1.13 4.89
C ALA A 128 0.14 0.09 5.63
N ILE A 129 1.14 -0.13 6.50
CA ILE A 129 1.80 0.91 7.27
C ILE A 129 2.69 1.77 6.37
N GLU A 130 3.42 1.18 5.42
CA GLU A 130 4.21 1.94 4.44
C GLU A 130 3.31 2.82 3.55
N LEU A 131 2.14 2.33 3.15
CA LEU A 131 1.14 3.11 2.39
C LEU A 131 0.54 4.25 3.21
N GLU A 132 0.24 4.03 4.50
CA GLU A 132 -0.19 5.09 5.43
C GLU A 132 0.90 6.15 5.64
N PHE A 133 2.15 5.72 5.71
CA PHE A 133 3.28 6.63 5.76
C PHE A 133 3.35 7.48 4.49
N ILE A 134 3.25 6.88 3.29
CA ILE A 134 3.26 7.62 2.02
C ILE A 134 2.11 8.63 1.97
N HIS A 135 0.89 8.23 2.39
CA HIS A 135 -0.24 9.15 2.55
C HIS A 135 0.15 10.36 3.42
N THR A 136 0.70 10.10 4.61
CA THR A 136 1.07 11.16 5.58
C THR A 136 2.17 12.07 5.04
N ALA A 137 3.16 11.50 4.36
CA ALA A 137 4.25 12.24 3.73
C ALA A 137 3.74 13.17 2.61
N LEU A 138 2.85 12.67 1.75
CA LEU A 138 2.24 13.46 0.67
C LEU A 138 1.40 14.62 1.20
N ILE A 139 0.59 14.39 2.24
CA ILE A 139 -0.17 15.45 2.94
C ILE A 139 0.78 16.49 3.56
N THR A 140 1.84 16.04 4.21
CA THR A 140 2.85 16.94 4.82
C THR A 140 3.50 17.84 3.78
N ILE A 141 3.95 17.26 2.66
CA ILE A 141 4.54 17.99 1.54
C ILE A 141 3.52 18.97 0.93
N GLY A 142 2.27 18.54 0.72
CA GLY A 142 1.21 19.39 0.19
C GLY A 142 0.91 20.60 1.07
N ASN A 143 0.84 20.39 2.39
CA ASN A 143 0.64 21.45 3.38
C ASN A 143 1.80 22.46 3.40
N MET A 144 3.04 21.97 3.31
CA MET A 144 4.21 22.85 3.23
C MET A 144 4.19 23.73 1.98
N LYS A 145 3.88 23.14 0.82
CA LYS A 145 3.75 23.88 -0.44
C LYS A 145 2.65 24.94 -0.41
N ASN A 146 1.47 24.59 0.13
CA ASN A 146 0.37 25.55 0.29
C ASN A 146 0.74 26.74 1.19
N GLN A 147 1.64 26.52 2.14
CA GLN A 147 2.17 27.56 3.03
C GLN A 147 3.41 28.27 2.46
N ASN A 148 3.79 28.01 1.21
CA ASN A 148 5.02 28.49 0.58
C ASN A 148 6.30 28.16 1.37
N ARG A 149 6.30 27.03 2.08
CA ARG A 149 7.48 26.51 2.79
C ARG A 149 8.26 25.58 1.86
N ASP A 150 9.59 25.56 2.01
CA ASP A 150 10.45 24.65 1.26
C ASP A 150 10.16 23.19 1.66
N ALA A 151 9.73 22.39 0.68
CA ALA A 151 9.43 20.97 0.81
C ALA A 151 10.48 20.06 0.15
N SER A 152 11.63 20.60 -0.28
CA SER A 152 12.63 19.86 -1.04
C SER A 152 13.21 18.67 -0.26
N GLU A 153 13.47 18.84 1.04
CA GLU A 153 13.98 17.78 1.91
C GLU A 153 12.97 16.64 2.12
N PRO A 154 11.70 16.87 2.55
CA PRO A 154 10.73 15.79 2.67
C PRO A 154 10.39 15.14 1.33
N GLU A 155 10.37 15.89 0.22
CA GLU A 155 10.20 15.30 -1.12
C GLU A 155 11.34 14.33 -1.46
N GLN A 156 12.59 14.71 -1.18
CA GLN A 156 13.72 13.83 -1.41
C GLN A 156 13.69 12.61 -0.47
N ALA A 157 13.31 12.79 0.80
CA ALA A 157 13.18 11.69 1.75
C ALA A 157 12.10 10.68 1.32
N LEU A 158 10.94 11.16 0.86
CA LEU A 158 9.88 10.30 0.32
C LEU A 158 10.33 9.59 -0.95
N ARG A 159 10.97 10.30 -1.90
CA ARG A 159 11.51 9.68 -3.11
C ARG A 159 12.50 8.57 -2.78
N ASP A 160 13.40 8.80 -1.84
CA ASP A 160 14.39 7.80 -1.42
C ASP A 160 13.72 6.59 -0.77
N PHE A 161 12.72 6.81 0.09
CA PHE A 161 11.92 5.75 0.68
C PHE A 161 11.23 4.90 -0.37
N VAL A 162 10.52 5.54 -1.30
CA VAL A 162 9.78 4.85 -2.37
C VAL A 162 10.73 3.98 -3.18
N ASN A 163 11.84 4.54 -3.66
CA ASN A 163 12.75 3.81 -4.53
C ASN A 163 13.55 2.70 -3.83
N LYS A 164 13.92 2.89 -2.56
CA LYS A 164 14.88 2.00 -1.87
C LYS A 164 14.21 0.98 -0.95
N LEU A 165 13.00 1.24 -0.46
CA LEU A 165 12.32 0.42 0.53
C LEU A 165 10.97 -0.09 -0.01
N PHE A 166 10.11 0.82 -0.47
CA PHE A 166 8.75 0.48 -0.90
C PHE A 166 8.69 -0.28 -2.23
N MET A 167 9.40 0.19 -3.27
CA MET A 167 9.35 -0.44 -4.60
C MET A 167 9.83 -1.90 -4.59
N PRO A 168 10.95 -2.26 -3.93
CA PRO A 168 11.36 -3.66 -3.82
C PRO A 168 10.32 -4.57 -3.15
N LEU A 169 9.60 -4.07 -2.16
CA LEU A 169 8.46 -4.74 -1.52
C LEU A 169 7.31 -4.89 -2.52
N VAL A 170 6.83 -3.78 -3.08
CA VAL A 170 5.65 -3.75 -3.96
C VAL A 170 5.85 -4.61 -5.20
N SER A 171 6.99 -4.49 -5.89
CA SER A 171 7.23 -5.26 -7.11
C SER A 171 7.14 -6.77 -6.86
N GLN A 172 7.85 -7.27 -5.85
CA GLN A 172 7.89 -8.71 -5.57
C GLN A 172 6.57 -9.21 -4.97
N MET A 173 5.98 -8.47 -4.02
CA MET A 173 4.71 -8.84 -3.40
C MET A 173 3.58 -8.86 -4.42
N CYS A 174 3.47 -7.84 -5.27
CA CYS A 174 2.40 -7.76 -6.27
C CYS A 174 2.55 -8.80 -7.39
N GLU A 175 3.77 -9.18 -7.77
CA GLU A 175 4.00 -10.32 -8.66
C GLU A 175 3.51 -11.64 -8.03
N LEU A 176 3.80 -11.84 -6.74
CA LEU A 176 3.33 -13.00 -5.99
C LEU A 176 1.81 -13.02 -5.84
N MET A 177 1.17 -11.88 -5.56
CA MET A 177 -0.30 -11.75 -5.55
C MET A 177 -0.89 -12.14 -6.90
N GLN A 178 -0.35 -11.61 -8.00
CA GLN A 178 -0.84 -11.92 -9.34
C GLN A 178 -0.72 -13.41 -9.68
N LYS A 179 0.35 -14.06 -9.21
CA LYS A 179 0.62 -15.48 -9.45
C LYS A 179 -0.20 -16.42 -8.55
N ASN A 180 -0.32 -16.08 -7.27
CA ASN A 180 -0.76 -17.02 -6.24
C ASN A 180 -2.18 -16.76 -5.72
N ALA A 181 -2.74 -15.56 -5.92
CA ALA A 181 -4.10 -15.26 -5.47
C ALA A 181 -5.10 -16.27 -6.06
N SER A 182 -6.05 -16.70 -5.24
CA SER A 182 -7.14 -17.58 -5.64
C SER A 182 -8.37 -16.79 -6.14
N THR A 183 -8.46 -15.52 -5.77
CA THR A 183 -9.55 -14.61 -6.19
C THR A 183 -9.05 -13.60 -7.21
N ASP A 184 -9.93 -13.21 -8.12
CA ASP A 184 -9.64 -12.14 -9.09
C ASP A 184 -9.50 -10.77 -8.42
N PHE A 185 -10.07 -10.60 -7.21
CA PHE A 185 -9.92 -9.39 -6.41
C PHE A 185 -8.47 -9.12 -6.04
N TYR A 186 -7.81 -10.03 -5.30
CA TYR A 186 -6.41 -9.82 -4.90
C TYR A 186 -5.45 -9.88 -6.09
N ARG A 187 -5.76 -10.67 -7.12
CA ARG A 187 -4.99 -10.67 -8.38
C ARG A 187 -5.02 -9.30 -9.04
N THR A 188 -6.20 -8.69 -9.13
CA THR A 188 -6.39 -7.37 -9.72
C THR A 188 -5.79 -6.28 -8.84
N LEU A 189 -5.98 -6.34 -7.52
CA LEU A 189 -5.39 -5.40 -6.57
C LEU A 189 -3.87 -5.33 -6.71
N GLY A 190 -3.19 -6.48 -6.79
CA GLY A 190 -1.74 -6.54 -6.97
C GLY A 190 -1.29 -5.92 -8.29
N ARG A 191 -2.02 -6.19 -9.38
CA ARG A 191 -1.75 -5.58 -10.70
C ARG A 191 -1.92 -4.06 -10.70
N ILE A 192 -2.97 -3.55 -10.06
CA ILE A 192 -3.21 -2.10 -9.97
C ILE A 192 -2.13 -1.45 -9.12
N LEU A 193 -1.84 -1.98 -7.93
CA LEU A 193 -0.84 -1.40 -7.02
C LEU A 193 0.53 -1.32 -7.70
N LEU A 194 0.94 -2.37 -8.40
CA LEU A 194 2.21 -2.39 -9.14
C LEU A 194 2.27 -1.34 -10.25
N LYS A 195 1.19 -1.18 -11.02
CA LYS A 195 1.12 -0.14 -12.06
C LYS A 195 1.09 1.26 -11.46
N TYR A 196 0.36 1.43 -10.36
CA TYR A 196 0.18 2.73 -9.72
C TYR A 196 1.44 3.18 -8.96
N SER A 197 2.26 2.26 -8.45
CA SER A 197 3.45 2.61 -7.65
C SER A 197 4.48 3.44 -8.41
N ASP A 198 4.48 3.40 -9.76
CA ASP A 198 5.32 4.28 -10.59
C ASP A 198 4.89 5.76 -10.54
N ASN A 199 3.66 6.04 -10.09
CA ASN A 199 3.10 7.39 -9.97
C ASN A 199 3.28 8.02 -8.59
N ILE A 200 3.87 7.29 -7.62
CA ILE A 200 4.17 7.76 -6.26
C ILE A 200 5.53 8.48 -6.25
#